data_AF-A0A851XCH8-F1
#
_entry.id   AF-A0A851XCH8-F1
#
_cell.length_a   1.000
_cell.length_b   1.000
_cell.length_c   1.000
_cell.angle_alpha   90.00
_cell.angle_beta   90.00
_cell.angle_gamma   90.00
#
_symmetry.space_group_name_H-M   'P 1'
#
loop_
_entity.id
_entity.type
_entity.pdbx_description
1 polymer ?
#
loop_
_entity_poly.entity_id
_entity_poly.type
_entity_poly.pdbx_seq_one_letter_code
_entity_poly.pdbx_strand_id
1 'polypeptide(L)'
;EAEKIRIKITSLGLSESRITSDETIQQLFVECRLNNFLAEETPLSLPKPTGGQRIHYNYSTVINVDKEDNHAEREYLKSILLKPDLPA
;
A
#
# COMPACT_ATOMS: atom_id res chain seq x y z
N GLU A 1 2.23 -5.20 -24.56
CA GLU A 1 1.67 -4.20 -23.61
C GLU A 1 1.73 -4.77 -22.20
N ALA A 2 1.62 -3.97 -21.15
CA ALA A 2 1.62 -4.48 -19.78
C ALA A 2 0.20 -4.97 -19.40
N GLU A 3 0.11 -6.22 -18.92
CA GLU A 3 -1.13 -6.87 -18.51
C GLU A 3 -1.37 -6.81 -16.99
N LYS A 4 -0.33 -6.52 -16.20
CA LYS A 4 -0.38 -6.57 -14.73
C LYS A 4 0.49 -5.49 -14.12
N ILE A 5 0.04 -4.95 -12.99
CA ILE A 5 0.81 -4.06 -12.12
C ILE A 5 0.97 -4.76 -10.77
N ARG A 6 2.20 -4.80 -10.25
CA ARG A 6 2.49 -5.37 -8.93
C ARG A 6 2.80 -4.25 -7.95
N ILE A 7 2.09 -4.24 -6.83
CA ILE A 7 2.38 -3.37 -5.69
C ILE A 7 3.07 -4.20 -4.63
N LYS A 8 4.19 -3.73 -4.09
CA LYS A 8 4.95 -4.42 -3.04
C LYS A 8 5.14 -3.51 -1.83
N ILE A 9 4.62 -3.95 -0.69
CA ILE A 9 4.88 -3.35 0.61
C ILE A 9 6.16 -4.02 1.14
N THR A 10 7.29 -3.32 1.02
CA THR A 10 8.59 -3.86 1.40
C THR A 10 8.80 -3.79 2.90
N SER A 11 8.74 -2.58 3.46
CA SER A 11 8.99 -2.32 4.87
C SER A 11 8.34 -1.03 5.36
N LEU A 12 8.02 -0.99 6.64
CA LEU A 12 7.54 0.19 7.35
C LEU A 12 8.56 0.60 8.42
N GLY A 13 8.85 1.89 8.50
CA GLY A 13 9.63 2.48 9.58
C GLY A 13 8.90 3.72 10.10
N LEU A 14 9.12 4.06 11.36
CA LEU A 14 8.53 5.24 11.98
C LEU A 14 9.61 6.28 12.24
N SER A 15 9.32 7.52 11.91
CA SER A 15 10.04 8.67 12.47
C SER A 15 9.52 8.97 13.88
N GLU A 16 10.24 9.80 14.63
CA GLU A 16 9.80 10.31 15.91
C GLU A 16 8.37 10.89 15.79
N SER A 17 7.41 10.23 16.43
CA SER A 17 5.98 10.50 16.28
C SER A 17 5.22 10.05 17.53
N ARG A 18 3.96 10.48 17.69
CA ARG A 18 3.14 10.03 18.83
C ARG A 18 3.01 8.50 18.89
N ILE A 19 3.06 7.84 17.74
CA ILE A 19 2.96 6.38 17.60
C ILE A 19 4.18 5.69 18.24
N THR A 20 5.39 6.27 18.12
CA THR A 20 6.59 5.66 18.72
C THR A 20 6.52 5.69 20.24
N SER A 21 5.99 6.77 20.83
CA SER A 21 5.81 6.92 22.30
C SER A 21 4.60 6.21 22.89
N ASP A 22 3.59 5.86 22.09
CA ASP A 22 2.35 5.26 22.59
C ASP A 22 2.54 3.76 22.87
N GLU A 23 2.65 3.40 24.15
CA GLU A 23 2.81 2.02 24.61
C GLU A 23 1.55 1.16 24.41
N THR A 24 0.39 1.74 24.11
CA THR A 24 -0.81 0.95 23.78
C THR A 24 -0.77 0.39 22.37
N ILE A 25 0.03 1.00 21.48
CA ILE A 25 0.23 0.54 20.10
C ILE A 25 1.37 -0.47 20.05
N GLN A 26 1.01 -1.74 19.88
CA GLN A 26 1.94 -2.87 19.93
C GLN A 26 2.31 -3.43 18.55
N GLN A 27 1.40 -3.36 17.59
CA GLN A 27 1.56 -3.91 16.27
C GLN A 27 0.93 -3.02 15.22
N LEU A 28 1.45 -3.08 13.99
CA LEU A 28 0.98 -2.30 12.85
C LEU A 28 0.76 -3.24 11.67
N PHE A 29 -0.16 -2.86 10.79
CA PHE A 29 -0.35 -3.45 9.47
C PHE A 29 -0.44 -2.31 8.45
N VAL A 30 -0.43 -2.62 7.15
CA VAL A 30 -0.56 -1.63 6.08
C VAL A 30 -1.69 -2.03 5.14
N GLU A 31 -2.67 -1.14 4.97
CA GLU A 31 -3.70 -1.22 3.93
C GLU A 31 -3.26 -0.39 2.71
N CYS A 32 -3.46 -0.92 1.51
CA CYS A 32 -3.33 -0.19 0.26
C CYS A 32 -4.68 -0.20 -0.46
N ARG A 33 -5.22 1.00 -0.70
CA ARG A 33 -6.50 1.18 -1.38
C ARG A 33 -6.36 2.01 -2.66
N LEU A 34 -6.82 1.47 -3.79
CA LEU A 34 -6.98 2.18 -5.06
C LEU A 34 -8.44 2.05 -5.49
N ASN A 35 -9.23 3.07 -5.13
CA ASN A 35 -10.67 3.13 -5.39
C ASN A 35 -11.38 1.82 -4.98
N ASN A 36 -12.24 1.27 -5.85
CA ASN A 36 -13.09 0.12 -5.54
C ASN A 36 -12.48 -1.23 -5.95
N PHE A 37 -11.32 -1.26 -6.62
CA PHE A 37 -10.77 -2.50 -7.20
C PHE A 37 -9.49 -2.99 -6.53
N LEU A 38 -8.86 -2.18 -5.67
CA LEU A 38 -7.84 -2.66 -4.75
C LEU A 38 -8.15 -2.13 -3.35
N ALA A 39 -8.36 -3.02 -2.40
CA ALA A 39 -8.48 -2.73 -0.97
C ALA A 39 -7.87 -3.91 -0.21
N GLU A 40 -6.54 -4.01 -0.29
CA GLU A 40 -5.78 -5.14 0.24
C GLU A 40 -4.93 -4.68 1.43
N GLU A 41 -4.85 -5.51 2.45
CA GLU A 41 -4.02 -5.27 3.63
C GLU A 41 -2.96 -6.35 3.81
N THR A 42 -1.87 -5.99 4.49
CA THR A 42 -0.86 -6.98 4.86
C THR A 42 -1.50 -8.03 5.78
N PRO A 43 -1.30 -9.34 5.53
CA PRO A 43 -2.04 -10.40 6.21
C PRO A 43 -1.71 -10.54 7.70
N LEU A 44 -0.63 -9.90 8.17
CA LEU A 44 -0.18 -9.95 9.55
C LEU A 44 0.16 -8.55 10.03
N SER A 45 -0.26 -8.25 11.26
CA SER A 45 0.29 -7.12 12.00
C SER A 45 1.67 -7.50 12.54
N LEU A 46 2.67 -6.67 12.27
CA LEU A 46 4.03 -6.85 12.76
C LEU A 46 4.30 -5.95 13.96
N PRO A 47 5.23 -6.33 14.87
CA PRO A 47 5.57 -5.50 16.02
C PRO A 47 5.93 -4.06 15.64
N LYS A 48 5.49 -3.09 16.44
CA LYS A 48 5.82 -1.67 16.22
C LYS A 48 7.36 -1.50 16.13
N PRO A 49 7.90 -0.92 15.04
CA PRO A 49 9.34 -0.67 14.95
C PRO A 49 9.78 0.35 16.01
N THR A 50 10.92 0.10 16.65
CA THR A 50 11.53 1.04 17.62
C THR A 50 12.46 2.04 16.91
N GLY A 51 12.88 3.11 17.59
CA GLY A 51 13.57 4.27 17.00
C GLY A 51 14.64 3.90 15.96
N GLY A 52 14.42 4.32 14.70
CA GLY A 52 15.32 4.07 13.57
C GLY A 52 15.24 2.69 12.91
N GLN A 53 14.46 1.75 13.46
CA GLN A 53 14.28 0.41 12.89
C GLN A 53 13.18 0.37 11.83
N ARG A 54 13.21 -0.69 11.01
CA ARG A 54 12.17 -1.01 10.02
C ARG A 54 11.67 -2.43 10.24
N ILE A 55 10.37 -2.64 10.06
CA ILE A 55 9.75 -3.95 9.94
C ILE A 55 9.50 -4.28 8.47
N HIS A 56 9.64 -5.55 8.10
CA HIS A 56 9.58 -5.99 6.72
C HIS A 56 8.37 -6.89 6.47
N TYR A 57 7.39 -6.38 5.74
CA TYR A 57 6.22 -7.17 5.33
C TYR A 57 6.54 -8.06 4.14
N ASN A 58 7.33 -7.56 3.18
CA ASN A 58 7.60 -8.22 1.91
C ASN A 58 6.33 -8.76 1.22
N TYR A 59 5.20 -8.09 1.42
CA TYR A 59 3.91 -8.46 0.88
C TYR A 59 3.74 -7.85 -0.51
N SER A 60 3.11 -8.58 -1.42
CA SER A 60 2.79 -8.06 -2.75
C SER A 60 1.40 -8.46 -3.20
N THR A 61 0.73 -7.53 -3.84
CA THR A 61 -0.55 -7.74 -4.52
C THR A 61 -0.43 -7.37 -5.99
N VAL A 62 -1.35 -7.87 -6.82
CA VAL A 62 -1.34 -7.68 -8.27
C VAL A 62 -2.69 -7.11 -8.70
N ILE A 63 -2.62 -6.05 -9.49
CA ILE A 63 -3.76 -5.49 -10.23
C ILE A 63 -3.65 -6.01 -11.65
N ASN A 64 -4.68 -6.73 -12.11
CA ASN A 64 -4.78 -7.08 -13.52
C ASN A 64 -5.23 -5.85 -14.29
N VAL A 65 -4.58 -5.61 -15.43
CA VAL A 65 -4.84 -4.47 -16.32
C VAL A 65 -4.81 -4.94 -17.76
N ASP A 66 -5.12 -6.21 -18.05
CA ASP A 66 -5.33 -6.65 -19.43
C ASP A 66 -6.46 -5.83 -20.08
N LYS A 67 -6.42 -5.77 -21.40
CA LYS A 67 -7.37 -4.94 -22.17
C LYS A 67 -8.75 -5.58 -22.29
N GLU A 68 -8.85 -6.87 -22.06
CA GLU A 68 -10.05 -7.67 -22.33
C GLU A 68 -11.06 -7.49 -21.20
N ASP A 69 -10.61 -7.61 -19.95
CA ASP A 69 -11.49 -7.64 -18.79
C ASP A 69 -11.32 -6.43 -17.85
N ASN A 70 -10.19 -5.71 -17.90
CA ASN A 70 -9.83 -4.71 -16.89
C ASN A 70 -9.81 -3.25 -17.42
N HIS A 71 -10.74 -2.91 -18.31
CA HIS A 71 -10.80 -1.57 -18.92
C HIS A 71 -11.04 -0.46 -17.89
N ALA A 72 -11.91 -0.69 -16.89
CA ALA A 72 -12.25 0.32 -15.89
C ALA A 72 -11.05 0.67 -14.99
N GLU A 73 -10.31 -0.33 -14.55
CA GLU A 73 -9.07 -0.22 -13.78
C GLU A 73 -8.03 0.56 -14.57
N ARG A 74 -7.88 0.26 -15.87
CA ARG A 74 -6.96 0.98 -16.77
C ARG A 74 -7.32 2.46 -16.89
N GLU A 75 -8.59 2.78 -17.12
CA GLU A 75 -9.03 4.18 -17.23
C GLU A 75 -8.84 4.94 -15.91
N TYR A 76 -9.13 4.30 -14.78
CA TYR A 76 -8.88 4.90 -13.48
C TYR A 76 -7.39 5.15 -13.22
N LEU A 77 -6.53 4.16 -13.48
CA LEU A 77 -5.08 4.31 -13.33
C LEU A 77 -4.52 5.41 -14.25
N LYS A 78 -5.02 5.51 -15.48
CA LYS A 78 -4.71 6.64 -16.38
C LYS A 78 -5.14 7.96 -15.76
N SER A 79 -6.34 8.03 -15.17
CA SER A 79 -6.85 9.25 -14.55
C SER A 79 -5.98 9.73 -13.39
N ILE A 80 -5.38 8.82 -12.60
CA ILE A 80 -4.41 9.16 -11.55
C ILE A 80 -3.15 9.78 -12.17
N LEU A 81 -2.60 9.16 -13.22
CA LEU A 81 -1.40 9.67 -13.89
C LEU A 81 -1.61 11.06 -14.52
N LEU A 82 -2.85 11.35 -14.96
CA LEU A 82 -3.24 12.62 -15.56
C LEU A 82 -3.64 13.68 -14.54
N LYS A 83 -3.82 13.32 -13.26
CA LYS A 83 -4.19 14.24 -12.16
C LYS A 83 -3.17 14.12 -11.01
N PRO A 84 -2.02 14.81 -11.09
CA PRO A 84 -0.99 14.76 -10.06
C PRO A 84 -1.40 15.40 -8.70
N ASP A 85 -2.52 16.13 -8.64
CA ASP A 85 -2.91 16.95 -7.47
C ASP A 85 -3.92 16.29 -6.50
N LEU A 86 -4.00 14.95 -6.45
CA LEU A 86 -4.75 14.28 -5.38
C LEU A 86 -3.91 14.32 -4.08
N PRO A 87 -4.39 14.95 -2.99
CA PRO A 87 -3.67 14.93 -1.72
C PRO A 87 -3.58 13.50 -1.19
N ALA A 88 -2.38 13.16 -0.69
CA ALA A 88 -2.06 11.88 -0.06
C ALA A 88 -2.82 11.64 1.24
#